data_AF-A0A0F4RK93-F1
#
_entry.id   AF-A0A0F4RK93-F1
#
_cell.length_a   1.000
_cell.length_b   1.000
_cell.length_c   1.000
_cell.angle_alpha   90.00
_cell.angle_beta   90.00
_cell.angle_gamma   90.00
#
_symmetry.space_group_name_H-M   'P 1'
#
loop_
_entity.id
_entity.type
_entity.pdbx_description
1 polymer ?
#
loop_
_entity_poly.entity_id
_entity_poly.type
_entity_poly.pdbx_seq_one_letter_code
_entity_poly.pdbx_strand_id
1 'polypeptide(L)'
;MQPVRPNRIDVALLYQNYAPFAYQRLVERLKAVLGNKANVLLGMHQDGSFGVIDVGGVVVKVSQNNAPLSQDGFQSGLSSPFTALAQPDAKKLVAGHKKNIFVTVGDDNILAPNIDREGMPSELQEITADVLGHHKVPTISEFVVWLAVAAIVVNELTRMERPDLIHWCQSDQFFLPDQIDLSDKQKAMSLQVHPNLFTNGVDEEGRQWIGFHAYGSEHIVGHHVLVKETPFALPKVIRIVNDFIHSLSSGEELPLDGQVVLGSSGASLRVTTKEPDELHPRIYLSVEILDLGNEASNKKGSETDRTGMSKRKPFYKTNTGIVVLLVAIYFLAGFLN
;
A
#
# COMPACT_ATOMS: atom_id res chain seq x y z
N MET A 1 -19.56 14.03 -3.38
CA MET A 1 -18.66 13.31 -4.31
C MET A 1 -18.11 12.09 -3.60
N GLN A 2 -18.37 10.89 -4.11
CA GLN A 2 -17.85 9.62 -3.59
C GLN A 2 -17.50 8.73 -4.81
N PRO A 3 -16.47 7.86 -4.78
CA PRO A 3 -15.26 7.83 -3.91
C PRO A 3 -13.94 7.81 -4.71
N VAL A 4 -12.85 8.11 -4.00
CA VAL A 4 -11.45 8.17 -4.47
C VAL A 4 -10.75 6.87 -4.09
N ARG A 5 -11.21 5.71 -4.57
CA ARG A 5 -10.53 4.43 -4.32
C ARG A 5 -10.54 3.56 -5.57
N PRO A 6 -9.40 2.96 -5.94
CA PRO A 6 -9.37 1.95 -7.00
C PRO A 6 -10.33 0.81 -6.66
N ASN A 7 -11.04 0.32 -7.68
CA ASN A 7 -11.92 -0.85 -7.56
C ASN A 7 -11.17 -2.19 -7.61
N ARG A 8 -9.83 -2.15 -7.73
CA ARG A 8 -8.93 -3.30 -7.65
C ARG A 8 -7.50 -2.85 -7.33
N ILE A 9 -6.68 -3.79 -6.89
CA ILE A 9 -5.24 -3.64 -6.74
C ILE A 9 -4.56 -4.51 -7.78
N ASP A 10 -3.59 -3.95 -8.49
CA ASP A 10 -2.85 -4.58 -9.58
C ASP A 10 -1.36 -4.50 -9.26
N VAL A 11 -0.68 -5.64 -9.30
CA VAL A 11 0.75 -5.73 -9.02
C VAL A 11 1.41 -6.59 -10.09
N ALA A 12 2.46 -6.06 -10.72
CA ALA A 12 3.25 -6.78 -11.70
C ALA A 12 4.60 -7.19 -11.11
N LEU A 13 4.88 -8.49 -11.10
CA LEU A 13 6.19 -9.04 -10.79
C LEU A 13 6.90 -9.32 -12.13
N LEU A 14 8.01 -8.62 -12.37
CA LEU A 14 8.73 -8.66 -13.64
C LEU A 14 9.93 -9.59 -13.56
N TYR A 15 10.12 -10.39 -14.61
CA TYR A 15 11.16 -11.42 -14.67
C TYR A 15 11.88 -11.43 -16.02
N GLN A 16 13.18 -11.71 -16.03
CA GLN A 16 13.89 -12.23 -17.19
C GLN A 16 13.37 -13.61 -17.58
N ASN A 17 13.16 -14.47 -16.58
CA ASN A 17 12.59 -15.80 -16.72
C ASN A 17 12.06 -16.28 -15.36
N TYR A 18 11.09 -17.19 -15.39
CA TYR A 18 10.66 -17.97 -14.24
C TYR A 18 10.16 -19.34 -14.68
N ALA A 19 10.17 -20.31 -13.76
CA ALA A 19 9.54 -21.60 -13.98
C ALA A 19 8.04 -21.52 -13.63
N PRO A 20 7.11 -21.85 -14.55
CA PRO A 20 5.70 -21.89 -14.22
C PRO A 20 5.41 -22.78 -13.02
N PHE A 21 4.50 -22.36 -12.16
CA PHE A 21 4.09 -23.10 -10.97
C PHE A 21 2.61 -23.50 -11.04
N ALA A 22 2.28 -24.58 -10.35
CA ALA A 22 0.90 -24.98 -10.11
C ALA A 22 0.26 -24.06 -9.05
N TYR A 23 -0.91 -23.50 -9.35
CA TYR A 23 -1.62 -22.58 -8.44
C TYR A 23 -1.94 -23.20 -7.08
N GLN A 24 -2.14 -24.52 -7.04
CA GLN A 24 -2.31 -25.27 -5.80
C GLN A 24 -1.14 -25.08 -4.82
N ARG A 25 0.09 -24.98 -5.32
CA ARG A 25 1.29 -24.71 -4.50
C ARG A 25 1.21 -23.33 -3.84
N LEU A 26 0.73 -22.31 -4.56
CA LEU A 26 0.52 -20.99 -3.98
C LEU A 26 -0.57 -21.04 -2.90
N VAL A 27 -1.69 -21.73 -3.16
CA VAL A 27 -2.78 -21.89 -2.18
C VAL A 27 -2.29 -22.57 -0.90
N GLU A 28 -1.47 -23.61 -0.99
CA GLU A 28 -0.90 -24.28 0.19
C GLU A 28 -0.01 -23.34 1.02
N ARG A 29 0.80 -22.51 0.37
CA ARG A 29 1.61 -21.50 1.05
C ARG A 29 0.76 -20.42 1.72
N LEU A 30 -0.28 -19.93 1.03
CA LEU A 30 -1.22 -18.97 1.59
C LEU A 30 -1.94 -19.55 2.81
N LYS A 31 -2.40 -20.80 2.75
CA LYS A 31 -2.96 -21.53 3.91
C LYS A 31 -1.97 -21.62 5.07
N ALA A 32 -0.70 -21.90 4.78
CA ALA A 32 0.33 -22.00 5.81
C ALA A 32 0.58 -20.65 6.52
N VAL A 33 0.57 -19.54 5.79
CA VAL A 33 0.81 -18.19 6.34
C VAL A 33 -0.43 -17.63 7.04
N LEU A 34 -1.61 -17.81 6.46
CA LEU A 34 -2.87 -17.30 7.02
C LEU A 34 -3.41 -18.19 8.14
N GLY A 35 -3.05 -19.49 8.14
CA GLY A 35 -3.54 -20.46 9.11
C GLY A 35 -5.06 -20.48 9.15
N ASN A 36 -5.64 -20.39 10.35
CA ASN A 36 -7.10 -20.39 10.55
C ASN A 36 -7.73 -18.98 10.43
N LYS A 37 -6.97 -17.96 10.04
CA LYS A 37 -7.45 -16.56 10.00
C LYS A 37 -8.34 -16.27 8.78
N ALA A 38 -8.13 -16.99 7.69
CA ALA A 38 -8.90 -16.84 6.46
C ALA A 38 -9.00 -18.19 5.76
N ASN A 39 -10.15 -18.44 5.14
CA ASN A 39 -10.27 -19.56 4.21
C ASN A 39 -9.52 -19.22 2.93
N VAL A 40 -8.84 -20.22 2.34
CA VAL A 40 -8.14 -20.05 1.07
C VAL A 40 -8.57 -21.16 0.13
N LEU A 41 -9.21 -20.81 -0.98
CA LEU A 41 -9.75 -21.76 -1.93
C LEU A 41 -9.23 -21.45 -3.34
N LEU A 42 -8.80 -22.49 -4.05
CA LEU A 42 -8.56 -22.40 -5.48
C LEU A 42 -9.91 -22.51 -6.19
N GLY A 43 -10.28 -21.46 -6.91
CA GLY A 43 -11.47 -21.43 -7.77
C GLY A 43 -11.12 -21.87 -9.20
N MET A 44 -11.53 -21.05 -10.18
CA MET A 44 -11.21 -21.29 -11.58
C MET A 44 -9.71 -21.15 -11.83
N HIS A 45 -9.14 -22.05 -12.62
CA HIS A 45 -7.75 -21.97 -13.04
C HIS A 45 -7.56 -22.63 -14.40
N GLN A 46 -6.56 -22.16 -15.11
CA GLN A 46 -6.03 -22.79 -16.30
C GLN A 46 -4.53 -22.96 -16.09
N ASP A 47 -4.09 -24.22 -16.06
CA ASP A 47 -2.70 -24.56 -15.77
C ASP A 47 -1.75 -23.81 -16.70
N GLY A 48 -0.84 -23.04 -16.08
CA GLY A 48 0.19 -22.27 -16.76
C GLY A 48 -0.23 -20.90 -17.31
N SER A 49 -1.50 -20.48 -17.22
CA SER A 49 -1.93 -19.14 -17.66
C SER A 49 -2.48 -18.27 -16.53
N PHE A 50 -3.54 -18.69 -15.83
CA PHE A 50 -4.09 -17.94 -14.69
C PHE A 50 -4.75 -18.85 -13.65
N GLY A 51 -4.81 -18.38 -12.40
CA GLY A 51 -5.56 -18.99 -11.32
C GLY A 51 -6.32 -17.94 -10.52
N VAL A 52 -7.54 -18.26 -10.12
CA VAL A 52 -8.40 -17.45 -9.26
C VAL A 52 -8.43 -18.10 -7.88
N ILE A 53 -8.08 -17.32 -6.87
CA ILE A 53 -7.99 -17.76 -5.48
C ILE A 53 -8.91 -16.88 -4.65
N ASP A 54 -9.80 -17.49 -3.88
CA ASP A 54 -10.55 -16.81 -2.83
C ASP A 54 -9.71 -16.80 -1.55
N VAL A 55 -9.50 -15.62 -0.96
CA VAL A 55 -8.79 -15.43 0.30
C VAL A 55 -9.72 -14.71 1.28
N GLY A 56 -10.55 -15.49 1.98
CA GLY A 56 -11.52 -14.95 2.93
C GLY A 56 -12.49 -13.97 2.27
N GLY A 57 -13.09 -14.34 1.14
CA GLY A 57 -14.03 -13.50 0.39
C GLY A 57 -13.37 -12.40 -0.46
N VAL A 58 -12.04 -12.34 -0.51
CA VAL A 58 -11.30 -11.46 -1.44
C VAL A 58 -10.85 -12.28 -2.64
N VAL A 59 -11.16 -11.81 -3.83
CA VAL A 59 -10.79 -12.50 -5.08
C VAL A 59 -9.41 -12.06 -5.50
N VAL A 60 -8.56 -13.05 -5.76
CA VAL A 60 -7.19 -12.87 -6.24
C VAL A 60 -7.04 -13.60 -7.57
N LYS A 61 -6.75 -12.87 -8.65
CA LYS A 61 -6.39 -13.43 -9.94
C LYS A 61 -4.87 -13.34 -10.12
N VAL A 62 -4.22 -14.48 -10.38
CA VAL A 62 -2.78 -14.57 -10.62
C VAL A 62 -2.54 -15.09 -12.02
N SER A 63 -2.02 -14.25 -12.91
CA SER A 63 -1.70 -14.58 -14.30
C SER A 63 -0.19 -14.81 -14.47
N GLN A 64 0.20 -15.94 -15.06
CA GLN A 64 1.57 -16.30 -15.43
C GLN A 64 1.76 -16.05 -16.93
N ASN A 65 2.47 -14.98 -17.31
CA ASN A 65 2.63 -14.54 -18.69
C ASN A 65 4.06 -14.76 -19.21
N ASN A 66 4.18 -15.45 -20.35
CA ASN A 66 5.45 -15.64 -21.07
C ASN A 66 5.79 -14.49 -22.04
N ALA A 67 5.36 -13.26 -21.71
CA ALA A 67 5.59 -12.07 -22.50
C ALA A 67 5.87 -10.86 -21.58
N PRO A 68 6.62 -9.85 -22.07
CA PRO A 68 6.74 -8.60 -21.35
C PRO A 68 5.41 -7.83 -21.34
N LEU A 69 5.24 -6.98 -20.34
CA LEU A 69 4.19 -5.96 -20.32
C LEU A 69 4.54 -4.81 -21.25
N SER A 70 3.51 -4.09 -21.72
CA SER A 70 3.69 -2.88 -22.52
C SER A 70 4.46 -1.82 -21.74
N GLN A 71 5.37 -1.13 -22.41
CA GLN A 71 6.18 -0.04 -21.81
C GLN A 71 5.32 1.16 -21.41
N ASP A 72 4.19 1.38 -22.08
CA ASP A 72 3.30 2.52 -21.83
C ASP A 72 2.73 2.49 -20.41
N GLY A 73 2.47 1.29 -19.87
CA GLY A 73 1.97 1.10 -18.51
C GLY A 73 2.97 1.45 -17.40
N PHE A 74 4.21 1.82 -17.75
CA PHE A 74 5.24 2.22 -16.78
C PHE A 74 5.68 3.68 -16.91
N GLN A 75 5.19 4.42 -17.93
CA GLN A 75 5.65 5.78 -18.25
C GLN A 75 5.55 6.73 -17.05
N SER A 76 4.38 6.78 -16.40
CA SER A 76 4.13 7.65 -15.25
C SER A 76 5.15 7.40 -14.13
N GLY A 77 5.26 6.15 -13.67
CA GLY A 77 6.22 5.76 -12.64
C GLY A 77 7.68 6.01 -13.01
N LEU A 78 8.10 5.67 -14.23
CA LEU A 78 9.50 5.82 -14.68
C LEU A 78 9.90 7.29 -14.93
N SER A 79 8.92 8.17 -15.12
CA SER A 79 9.15 9.61 -15.26
C SER A 79 9.24 10.35 -13.92
N SER A 80 8.78 9.73 -12.84
CA SER A 80 8.78 10.33 -11.50
C SER A 80 10.21 10.60 -10.99
N PRO A 81 10.50 11.83 -10.51
CA PRO A 81 11.75 12.13 -9.81
C PRO A 81 11.98 11.23 -8.60
N PHE A 82 10.91 10.84 -7.90
CA PHE A 82 11.02 9.93 -6.76
C PHE A 82 11.54 8.55 -7.19
N THR A 83 11.01 8.00 -8.29
CA THR A 83 11.48 6.71 -8.83
C THR A 83 12.95 6.78 -9.23
N ALA A 84 13.40 7.89 -9.84
CA ALA A 84 14.80 8.05 -10.22
C ALA A 84 15.75 8.01 -9.00
N LEU A 85 15.29 8.48 -7.83
CA LEU A 85 16.05 8.43 -6.58
C LEU A 85 15.94 7.07 -5.87
N ALA A 86 14.74 6.52 -5.78
CA ALA A 86 14.46 5.30 -5.01
C ALA A 86 14.87 4.02 -5.77
N GLN A 87 14.72 4.03 -7.11
CA GLN A 87 14.99 2.89 -7.99
C GLN A 87 15.72 3.33 -9.28
N PRO A 88 17.02 3.69 -9.19
CA PRO A 88 17.78 4.16 -10.35
C PRO A 88 17.80 3.17 -11.53
N ASP A 89 17.75 1.86 -11.24
CA ASP A 89 17.79 0.79 -12.24
C ASP A 89 16.41 0.40 -12.80
N ALA A 90 15.30 1.00 -12.32
CA ALA A 90 13.94 0.61 -12.71
C ALA A 90 13.75 0.62 -14.24
N LYS A 91 14.22 1.67 -14.93
CA LYS A 91 14.12 1.78 -16.40
C LYS A 91 14.78 0.60 -17.12
N LYS A 92 15.97 0.19 -16.64
CA LYS A 92 16.72 -0.92 -17.23
C LYS A 92 16.01 -2.25 -16.99
N LEU A 93 15.50 -2.47 -15.78
CA LEU A 93 14.80 -3.70 -15.40
C LEU A 93 13.46 -3.83 -16.16
N VAL A 94 12.70 -2.74 -16.26
CA VAL A 94 11.47 -2.69 -17.07
C VAL A 94 11.75 -2.88 -18.56
N ALA A 95 12.81 -2.29 -19.12
CA ALA A 95 13.15 -2.52 -20.52
C ALA A 95 13.61 -3.97 -20.77
N GLY A 96 14.23 -4.60 -19.78
CA GLY A 96 14.84 -5.92 -19.91
C GLY A 96 13.90 -7.09 -19.70
N HIS A 97 12.82 -6.96 -18.92
CA HIS A 97 11.98 -8.10 -18.55
C HIS A 97 11.37 -8.78 -19.78
N LYS A 98 11.13 -10.10 -19.67
CA LYS A 98 10.60 -10.93 -20.76
C LYS A 98 9.34 -11.69 -20.37
N LYS A 99 9.10 -11.83 -19.07
CA LYS A 99 7.96 -12.51 -18.50
C LYS A 99 7.44 -11.71 -17.32
N ASN A 100 6.19 -11.94 -16.95
CA ASN A 100 5.61 -11.34 -15.77
C ASN A 100 4.63 -12.28 -15.09
N ILE A 101 4.51 -12.12 -13.78
CA ILE A 101 3.35 -12.59 -13.02
C ILE A 101 2.53 -11.36 -12.67
N PHE A 102 1.26 -11.35 -13.08
CA PHE A 102 0.35 -10.24 -12.80
C PHE A 102 -0.69 -10.67 -11.77
N VAL A 103 -0.77 -9.91 -10.68
CA VAL A 103 -1.68 -10.17 -9.56
C VAL A 103 -2.73 -9.07 -9.54
N THR A 104 -3.99 -9.45 -9.62
CA THR A 104 -5.14 -8.55 -9.43
C THR A 104 -5.92 -8.99 -8.20
N VAL A 105 -6.24 -8.05 -7.31
CA VAL A 105 -6.98 -8.29 -6.06
C VAL A 105 -8.19 -7.36 -6.00
N GLY A 106 -9.36 -7.89 -5.67
CA GLY A 106 -10.59 -7.11 -5.59
C GLY A 106 -11.80 -7.97 -5.21
N ASP A 107 -12.98 -7.51 -5.60
CA ASP A 107 -14.22 -8.29 -5.54
C ASP A 107 -14.38 -9.20 -6.77
N ASP A 108 -15.51 -9.91 -6.87
CA ASP A 108 -15.82 -10.79 -8.01
C ASP A 108 -15.80 -10.08 -9.36
N ASN A 109 -15.96 -8.76 -9.41
CA ASN A 109 -16.00 -8.00 -10.66
C ASN A 109 -14.63 -7.97 -11.37
N ILE A 110 -13.53 -8.31 -10.69
CA ILE A 110 -12.21 -8.43 -11.36
C ILE A 110 -12.16 -9.60 -12.36
N LEU A 111 -13.12 -10.53 -12.29
CA LEU A 111 -13.24 -11.67 -13.19
C LEU A 111 -14.08 -11.35 -14.44
N ALA A 112 -14.86 -10.26 -14.42
CA ALA A 112 -15.58 -9.80 -15.59
C ALA A 112 -14.55 -9.40 -16.67
N PRO A 113 -14.81 -9.70 -17.96
CA PRO A 113 -13.96 -9.20 -19.04
C PRO A 113 -13.87 -7.67 -18.93
N ASN A 114 -12.64 -7.11 -19.00
CA ASN A 114 -12.44 -5.68 -19.13
C ASN A 114 -13.10 -5.26 -20.46
N ILE A 115 -14.34 -4.82 -20.41
CA ILE A 115 -14.96 -4.13 -21.54
C ILE A 115 -14.46 -2.70 -21.42
N ASP A 116 -13.56 -2.30 -22.32
CA ASP A 116 -13.19 -0.89 -22.48
C ASP A 116 -14.47 -0.09 -22.72
N ARG A 117 -14.82 0.75 -21.75
CA ARG A 117 -15.99 1.63 -21.82
C ARG A 117 -15.71 2.92 -22.59
N GLU A 118 -14.44 3.19 -22.91
CA GLU A 118 -14.05 4.32 -23.76
C GLU A 118 -14.62 4.12 -25.18
N GLY A 119 -15.68 4.87 -25.48
CA GLY A 119 -16.36 4.85 -26.78
C GLY A 119 -17.72 4.15 -26.81
N MET A 120 -18.21 3.58 -25.69
CA MET A 120 -19.56 3.01 -25.65
C MET A 120 -20.63 4.10 -25.46
N PRO A 121 -21.75 4.05 -26.22
CA PRO A 121 -22.92 4.90 -26.00
C PRO A 121 -23.44 4.77 -24.56
N SER A 122 -23.88 5.89 -23.97
CA SER A 122 -24.33 5.97 -22.56
C SER A 122 -25.43 4.96 -22.21
N GLU A 123 -26.35 4.64 -23.14
CA GLU A 123 -27.40 3.65 -22.88
C GLU A 123 -26.85 2.21 -22.78
N LEU A 124 -25.78 1.89 -23.50
CA LEU A 124 -25.10 0.59 -23.40
C LEU A 124 -24.21 0.52 -22.17
N GLN A 125 -23.70 1.64 -21.66
CA GLN A 125 -22.97 1.70 -20.39
C GLN A 125 -23.90 1.40 -19.20
N GLU A 126 -25.14 1.90 -19.22
CA GLU A 126 -26.13 1.61 -18.17
C GLU A 126 -26.58 0.14 -18.20
N ILE A 127 -26.86 -0.40 -19.38
CA ILE A 127 -27.24 -1.82 -19.53
C ILE A 127 -26.09 -2.76 -19.15
N THR A 128 -24.85 -2.43 -19.54
CA THR A 128 -23.68 -3.23 -19.13
C THR A 128 -23.37 -3.08 -17.65
N ALA A 129 -23.66 -1.94 -17.02
CA ALA A 129 -23.52 -1.76 -15.58
C ALA A 129 -24.56 -2.55 -14.77
N ASP A 130 -25.81 -2.65 -15.25
CA ASP A 130 -26.85 -3.47 -14.62
C ASP A 130 -26.59 -4.98 -14.77
N VAL A 131 -26.00 -5.41 -15.90
CA VAL A 131 -25.72 -6.83 -16.20
C VAL A 131 -24.38 -7.31 -15.60
N LEU A 132 -23.36 -6.45 -15.52
CA LEU A 132 -22.02 -6.79 -14.99
C LEU A 132 -21.84 -6.42 -13.51
N GLY A 133 -22.90 -5.98 -12.85
CA GLY A 133 -22.84 -5.44 -11.50
C GLY A 133 -22.27 -4.02 -11.49
N HIS A 134 -22.87 -3.13 -10.71
CA HIS A 134 -22.25 -1.85 -10.41
C HIS A 134 -20.86 -2.14 -9.82
N HIS A 135 -19.80 -1.60 -10.43
CA HIS A 135 -18.48 -1.61 -9.81
C HIS A 135 -18.58 -0.89 -8.47
N LYS A 136 -18.76 -1.66 -7.40
CA LYS A 136 -18.87 -1.15 -6.05
C LYS A 136 -17.51 -0.57 -5.71
N VAL A 137 -17.50 0.71 -5.37
CA VAL A 137 -16.27 1.32 -4.88
C VAL A 137 -16.06 0.82 -3.45
N PRO A 138 -14.91 0.21 -3.14
CA PRO A 138 -14.69 -0.39 -1.83
C PRO A 138 -14.74 0.67 -0.74
N THR A 139 -15.23 0.30 0.44
CA THR A 139 -15.03 1.05 1.68
C THR A 139 -13.53 1.10 2.03
N ILE A 140 -13.13 1.98 2.96
CA ILE A 140 -11.73 2.03 3.44
C ILE A 140 -11.32 0.66 3.97
N SER A 141 -12.17 0.04 4.79
CA SER A 141 -11.91 -1.27 5.39
C SER A 141 -11.72 -2.35 4.33
N GLU A 142 -12.58 -2.41 3.32
CA GLU A 142 -12.45 -3.37 2.21
C GLU A 142 -11.13 -3.15 1.44
N PHE A 143 -10.83 -1.90 1.08
CA PHE A 143 -9.60 -1.58 0.35
C PHE A 143 -8.35 -1.94 1.14
N VAL A 144 -8.30 -1.63 2.45
CA VAL A 144 -7.19 -2.01 3.34
C VAL A 144 -7.03 -3.53 3.45
N VAL A 145 -8.12 -4.28 3.47
CA VAL A 145 -8.06 -5.75 3.43
C VAL A 145 -7.49 -6.23 2.10
N TRP A 146 -7.92 -5.66 0.97
CA TRP A 146 -7.36 -6.01 -0.34
C TRP A 146 -5.87 -5.72 -0.44
N LEU A 147 -5.38 -4.61 0.14
CA LEU A 147 -3.95 -4.30 0.23
C LEU A 147 -3.17 -5.37 0.99
N ALA A 148 -3.70 -5.78 2.14
CA ALA A 148 -3.06 -6.81 2.95
C ALA A 148 -3.01 -8.15 2.20
N VAL A 149 -4.09 -8.54 1.53
CA VAL A 149 -4.13 -9.76 0.70
C VAL A 149 -3.14 -9.67 -0.45
N ALA A 150 -3.11 -8.56 -1.19
CA ALA A 150 -2.15 -8.34 -2.28
C ALA A 150 -0.70 -8.45 -1.80
N ALA A 151 -0.37 -7.79 -0.68
CA ALA A 151 0.96 -7.85 -0.10
C ALA A 151 1.37 -9.29 0.29
N ILE A 152 0.47 -10.04 0.94
CA ILE A 152 0.74 -11.43 1.32
C ILE A 152 0.95 -12.32 0.08
N VAL A 153 0.11 -12.17 -0.95
CA VAL A 153 0.22 -12.94 -2.20
C VAL A 153 1.53 -12.64 -2.91
N VAL A 154 1.88 -11.35 -3.07
CA VAL A 154 3.14 -10.94 -3.71
C VAL A 154 4.35 -11.41 -2.93
N ASN A 155 4.30 -11.39 -1.59
CA ASN A 155 5.36 -11.93 -0.73
C ASN A 155 5.57 -13.44 -0.96
N GLU A 156 4.48 -14.20 -1.01
CA GLU A 156 4.59 -15.65 -1.22
C GLU A 156 5.03 -16.01 -2.64
N LEU A 157 4.59 -15.25 -3.66
CA LEU A 157 5.10 -15.38 -5.02
C LEU A 157 6.59 -15.08 -5.09
N THR A 158 7.05 -14.01 -4.44
CA THR A 158 8.46 -13.62 -4.37
C THR A 158 9.33 -14.69 -3.71
N ARG A 159 8.79 -15.40 -2.71
CA ARG A 159 9.45 -16.54 -2.06
C ARG A 159 9.47 -17.80 -2.90
N MET A 160 8.49 -17.98 -3.80
CA MET A 160 8.45 -19.11 -4.73
C MET A 160 9.42 -18.90 -5.89
N GLU A 161 9.44 -17.69 -6.45
CA GLU A 161 10.34 -17.26 -7.50
C GLU A 161 10.61 -15.76 -7.35
N ARG A 162 11.88 -15.41 -7.22
CA ARG A 162 12.32 -14.03 -6.98
C ARG A 162 12.20 -13.18 -8.25
N PRO A 163 11.36 -12.12 -8.29
CA PRO A 163 11.31 -11.21 -9.43
C PRO A 163 12.54 -10.30 -9.51
N ASP A 164 12.79 -9.75 -10.69
CA ASP A 164 13.82 -8.73 -10.89
C ASP A 164 13.32 -7.36 -10.43
N LEU A 165 12.01 -7.10 -10.59
CA LEU A 165 11.36 -5.86 -10.17
C LEU A 165 9.88 -6.12 -9.86
N ILE A 166 9.34 -5.42 -8.86
CA ILE A 166 7.93 -5.40 -8.53
C ILE A 166 7.40 -4.00 -8.87
N HIS A 167 6.32 -3.91 -9.64
CA HIS A 167 5.60 -2.68 -9.95
C HIS A 167 4.24 -2.70 -9.29
N TRP A 168 3.99 -1.74 -8.40
CA TRP A 168 2.74 -1.57 -7.68
C TRP A 168 1.87 -0.53 -8.39
N CYS A 169 0.99 -0.99 -9.29
CA CYS A 169 0.40 -0.19 -10.35
C CYS A 169 -0.44 0.99 -9.85
N GLN A 170 -1.16 0.86 -8.72
CA GLN A 170 -2.01 1.95 -8.21
C GLN A 170 -1.22 3.20 -7.80
N SER A 171 0.06 3.02 -7.45
CA SER A 171 0.94 4.12 -7.03
C SER A 171 2.07 4.38 -8.02
N ASP A 172 2.16 3.62 -9.11
CA ASP A 172 3.29 3.67 -10.04
C ASP A 172 4.67 3.49 -9.37
N GLN A 173 4.73 2.81 -8.21
CA GLN A 173 5.97 2.58 -7.47
C GLN A 173 6.66 1.29 -7.86
N PHE A 174 7.99 1.31 -7.80
CA PHE A 174 8.85 0.18 -8.12
C PHE A 174 9.66 -0.27 -6.92
N PHE A 175 9.88 -1.58 -6.82
CA PHE A 175 10.59 -2.17 -5.69
C PHE A 175 11.39 -3.39 -6.11
N LEU A 176 12.57 -3.54 -5.50
CA LEU A 176 13.29 -4.81 -5.51
C LEU A 176 12.69 -5.75 -4.44
N PRO A 177 12.78 -7.07 -4.64
CA PRO A 177 12.27 -8.07 -3.70
C PRO A 177 12.70 -7.88 -2.24
N ASP A 178 13.91 -7.39 -2.02
CA ASP A 178 14.50 -7.24 -0.67
C ASP A 178 14.15 -5.92 0.00
N GLN A 179 13.57 -4.96 -0.74
CA GLN A 179 13.29 -3.62 -0.22
C GLN A 179 11.95 -3.52 0.48
N ILE A 180 11.03 -4.47 0.26
CA ILE A 180 9.75 -4.49 0.96
C ILE A 180 9.62 -5.76 1.80
N ASP A 181 9.46 -5.55 3.10
CA ASP A 181 8.88 -6.58 3.96
C ASP A 181 7.35 -6.44 3.92
N LEU A 182 6.74 -7.19 3.01
CA LEU A 182 5.29 -7.20 2.80
C LEU A 182 4.51 -7.88 3.94
N SER A 183 5.21 -8.47 4.93
CA SER A 183 4.57 -8.98 6.14
C SER A 183 4.22 -7.87 7.14
N ASP A 184 4.81 -6.69 6.99
CA ASP A 184 4.52 -5.49 7.77
C ASP A 184 3.37 -4.70 7.13
N LYS A 185 2.22 -4.64 7.82
CA LYS A 185 1.01 -3.95 7.34
C LYS A 185 1.28 -2.46 7.05
N GLN A 186 2.12 -1.82 7.85
CA GLN A 186 2.41 -0.39 7.68
C GLN A 186 3.19 -0.15 6.38
N LYS A 187 4.13 -1.05 6.07
CA LYS A 187 4.84 -1.04 4.79
C LYS A 187 3.91 -1.37 3.62
N ALA A 188 3.01 -2.35 3.77
CA ALA A 188 2.04 -2.67 2.72
C ALA A 188 1.14 -1.47 2.37
N MET A 189 0.75 -0.66 3.36
CA MET A 189 -0.05 0.55 3.12
C MET A 189 0.74 1.68 2.46
N SER A 190 2.04 1.79 2.74
CA SER A 190 2.92 2.75 2.05
C SER A 190 3.01 2.51 0.54
N LEU A 191 2.70 1.29 0.08
CA LEU A 191 2.70 0.94 -1.35
C LEU A 191 1.63 1.66 -2.14
N GLN A 192 0.64 2.28 -1.49
CA GLN A 192 -0.39 3.06 -2.18
C GLN A 192 -0.03 4.54 -2.30
N VAL A 193 1.05 4.98 -1.65
CA VAL A 193 1.40 6.40 -1.55
C VAL A 193 2.61 6.68 -2.44
N HIS A 194 2.40 7.43 -3.52
CA HIS A 194 3.49 7.90 -4.39
C HIS A 194 3.91 9.33 -4.05
N PRO A 195 5.15 9.55 -3.61
CA PRO A 195 5.66 10.90 -3.39
C PRO A 195 5.92 11.62 -4.72
N ASN A 196 5.14 12.68 -5.00
CA ASN A 196 5.46 13.63 -6.06
C ASN A 196 6.21 14.83 -5.47
N LEU A 197 7.52 14.85 -5.69
CA LEU A 197 8.44 15.80 -5.06
C LEU A 197 8.33 17.19 -5.66
N PHE A 198 8.40 18.22 -4.82
CA PHE A 198 8.56 19.61 -5.24
C PHE A 198 9.59 20.33 -4.36
N THR A 199 10.10 21.43 -4.90
CA THR A 199 11.08 22.30 -4.25
C THR A 199 10.84 23.74 -4.70
N ASN A 200 10.88 24.67 -3.77
CA ASN A 200 10.77 26.11 -4.02
C ASN A 200 12.10 26.82 -3.77
N GLY A 201 13.18 26.10 -3.45
CA GLY A 201 14.51 26.68 -3.33
C GLY A 201 15.50 25.90 -2.47
N VAL A 202 16.60 26.59 -2.19
CA VAL A 202 17.64 26.19 -1.25
C VAL A 202 17.62 27.17 -0.08
N ASP A 203 17.94 26.71 1.13
CA ASP A 203 18.13 27.61 2.27
C ASP A 203 19.41 28.46 2.11
N GLU A 204 19.64 29.36 3.07
CA GLU A 204 20.81 30.24 3.12
C GLU A 204 22.14 29.46 3.14
N GLU A 205 22.10 28.18 3.51
CA GLU A 205 23.24 27.26 3.59
C GLU A 205 23.36 26.38 2.33
N GLY A 206 22.52 26.61 1.32
CA GLY A 206 22.51 25.88 0.05
C GLY A 206 21.85 24.50 0.12
N ARG A 207 21.20 24.15 1.24
CA ARG A 207 20.49 22.87 1.37
C ARG A 207 19.12 22.99 0.74
N GLN A 208 18.82 22.04 -0.13
CA GLN A 208 17.53 21.96 -0.78
C GLN A 208 16.46 21.52 0.20
N TRP A 209 15.39 22.30 0.33
CA TRP A 209 14.20 21.86 1.03
C TRP A 209 13.31 21.12 0.05
N ILE A 210 12.75 20.01 0.51
CA ILE A 210 11.94 19.13 -0.31
C ILE A 210 10.60 18.92 0.38
N GLY A 211 9.54 19.24 -0.34
CA GLY A 211 8.17 18.88 -0.01
C GLY A 211 7.67 17.82 -0.99
N PHE A 212 6.52 17.22 -0.70
CA PHE A 212 5.88 16.31 -1.66
C PHE A 212 4.37 16.20 -1.48
N HIS A 213 3.69 15.91 -2.59
CA HIS A 213 2.32 15.42 -2.58
C HIS A 213 2.35 13.91 -2.37
N ALA A 214 1.60 13.39 -1.40
CA ALA A 214 1.51 11.97 -1.09
C ALA A 214 0.31 11.34 -1.83
N TYR A 215 0.40 11.27 -3.17
CA TYR A 215 -0.70 10.78 -3.99
C TYR A 215 -1.11 9.36 -3.63
N GLY A 216 -2.43 9.13 -3.53
CA GLY A 216 -2.99 7.85 -3.10
C GLY A 216 -3.28 7.79 -1.60
N SER A 217 -2.88 8.80 -0.82
CA SER A 217 -3.31 8.92 0.58
C SER A 217 -4.83 8.99 0.70
N GLU A 218 -5.52 9.57 -0.29
CA GLU A 218 -6.98 9.66 -0.34
C GLU A 218 -7.66 8.29 -0.31
N HIS A 219 -7.00 7.27 -0.86
CA HIS A 219 -7.51 5.92 -0.88
C HIS A 219 -7.61 5.33 0.53
N ILE A 220 -6.73 5.80 1.42
CA ILE A 220 -6.54 5.30 2.77
C ILE A 220 -7.28 6.16 3.80
N VAL A 221 -7.07 7.49 3.76
CA VAL A 221 -7.57 8.42 4.78
C VAL A 221 -8.70 9.31 4.28
N GLY A 222 -9.08 9.21 3.00
CA GLY A 222 -10.11 10.04 2.38
C GLY A 222 -9.65 11.45 2.00
N HIS A 223 -8.42 11.83 2.34
CA HIS A 223 -7.84 13.15 2.12
C HIS A 223 -6.47 13.08 1.45
N HIS A 224 -6.21 14.07 0.59
CA HIS A 224 -4.88 14.25 0.01
C HIS A 224 -3.95 14.76 1.11
N VAL A 225 -2.73 14.24 1.16
CA VAL A 225 -1.72 14.69 2.13
C VAL A 225 -0.63 15.45 1.37
N LEU A 226 -0.50 16.73 1.71
CA LEU A 226 0.57 17.61 1.24
C LEU A 226 1.62 17.77 2.34
N VAL A 227 2.84 17.33 2.09
CA VAL A 227 3.96 17.50 3.01
C VAL A 227 4.69 18.78 2.64
N LYS A 228 4.72 19.73 3.58
CA LYS A 228 5.46 20.99 3.40
C LYS A 228 6.94 20.71 3.27
N GLU A 229 7.61 21.62 2.59
CA GLU A 229 9.05 21.58 2.46
C GLU A 229 9.74 21.54 3.81
N THR A 230 10.77 20.71 3.89
CA THR A 230 11.50 20.48 5.12
C THR A 230 12.98 20.28 4.84
N PRO A 231 13.87 20.71 5.76
CA PRO A 231 15.32 20.44 5.66
C PRO A 231 15.69 18.99 6.00
N PHE A 232 14.71 18.17 6.42
CA PHE A 232 14.97 16.79 6.84
C PHE A 232 15.21 15.83 5.67
N ALA A 233 15.98 14.78 5.94
CA ALA A 233 16.29 13.76 4.93
C ALA A 233 15.02 13.06 4.43
N LEU A 234 14.77 13.14 3.12
CA LEU A 234 13.56 12.67 2.45
C LEU A 234 13.14 11.22 2.83
N PRO A 235 14.04 10.21 2.91
CA PRO A 235 13.64 8.86 3.31
C PRO A 235 13.02 8.81 4.71
N LYS A 236 13.50 9.62 5.64
CA LYS A 236 12.96 9.69 7.01
C LYS A 236 11.61 10.40 7.03
N VAL A 237 11.46 11.47 6.24
CA VAL A 237 10.19 12.20 6.10
C VAL A 237 9.10 11.30 5.52
N ILE A 238 9.39 10.60 4.41
CA ILE A 238 8.45 9.65 3.79
C ILE A 238 7.99 8.59 4.78
N ARG A 239 8.93 8.01 5.56
CA ARG A 239 8.60 7.04 6.62
C ARG A 239 7.61 7.63 7.63
N ILE A 240 7.95 8.78 8.22
CA ILE A 240 7.11 9.44 9.24
C ILE A 240 5.72 9.78 8.69
N VAL A 241 5.63 10.26 7.45
CA VAL A 241 4.35 10.61 6.82
C VAL A 241 3.51 9.37 6.53
N ASN A 242 4.11 8.28 6.08
CA ASN A 242 3.41 7.01 5.91
C ASN A 242 2.92 6.45 7.26
N ASP A 243 3.71 6.60 8.32
CA ASP A 243 3.30 6.22 9.69
C ASP A 243 2.06 7.02 10.14
N PHE A 244 2.04 8.32 9.85
CA PHE A 244 0.90 9.20 10.12
C PHE A 244 -0.34 8.82 9.29
N ILE A 245 -0.20 8.61 7.98
CA ILE A 245 -1.31 8.18 7.11
C ILE A 245 -1.90 6.85 7.61
N HIS A 246 -1.04 5.93 8.03
CA HIS A 246 -1.47 4.65 8.60
C HIS A 246 -2.22 4.82 9.93
N SER A 247 -1.79 5.74 10.82
CA SER A 247 -2.47 5.96 12.11
C SER A 247 -3.92 6.43 11.91
N LEU A 248 -4.14 7.34 10.95
CA LEU A 248 -5.47 7.82 10.58
C LEU A 248 -6.38 6.70 10.04
N SER A 249 -5.82 5.78 9.26
CA SER A 249 -6.58 4.63 8.72
C SER A 249 -7.08 3.65 9.79
N SER A 250 -6.48 3.67 10.98
CA SER A 250 -6.76 2.74 12.07
C SER A 250 -7.94 3.19 12.97
N GLY A 251 -8.65 4.24 12.56
CA GLY A 251 -9.82 4.76 13.28
C GLY A 251 -9.51 5.93 14.23
N GLU A 252 -8.35 6.56 14.10
CA GLU A 252 -8.11 7.86 14.74
C GLU A 252 -8.97 8.92 14.03
N GLU A 253 -9.66 9.76 14.81
CA GLU A 253 -10.33 10.94 14.25
C GLU A 253 -9.30 11.83 13.54
N LEU A 254 -9.72 12.50 12.47
CA LEU A 254 -8.86 13.47 11.80
C LEU A 254 -8.39 14.52 12.82
N PRO A 255 -7.09 14.89 12.79
CA PRO A 255 -6.57 15.92 13.68
C PRO A 255 -7.35 17.22 13.49
N LEU A 256 -7.56 17.93 14.60
CA LEU A 256 -8.12 19.29 14.56
C LEU A 256 -7.19 20.20 13.77
N ASP A 257 -7.76 21.25 13.16
CA ASP A 257 -6.96 22.19 12.39
C ASP A 257 -5.86 22.85 13.24
N GLY A 258 -4.62 22.76 12.77
CA GLY A 258 -3.43 23.24 13.47
C GLY A 258 -2.89 22.33 14.57
N GLN A 259 -3.53 21.17 14.82
CA GLN A 259 -3.11 20.25 15.87
C GLN A 259 -1.70 19.69 15.61
N VAL A 260 -0.93 19.57 16.69
CA VAL A 260 0.34 18.84 16.68
C VAL A 260 0.07 17.39 17.08
N VAL A 261 0.39 16.47 16.17
CA VAL A 261 0.29 15.02 16.35
C VAL A 261 1.66 14.45 16.63
N LEU A 262 1.74 13.54 17.61
CA LEU A 262 2.94 12.78 17.91
C LEU A 262 2.88 11.42 17.21
N GLY A 263 3.79 11.20 16.28
CA GLY A 263 3.95 9.92 15.60
C GLY A 263 4.53 8.84 16.53
N SER A 264 4.35 7.58 16.16
CA SER A 264 4.86 6.42 16.90
C SER A 264 6.39 6.41 17.04
N SER A 265 7.10 7.07 16.13
CA SER A 265 8.56 7.27 16.14
C SER A 265 9.01 8.42 17.07
N GLY A 266 8.08 9.11 17.74
CA GLY A 266 8.36 10.33 18.51
C GLY A 266 8.47 11.59 17.65
N ALA A 267 8.24 11.49 16.34
CA ALA A 267 8.16 12.63 15.44
C ALA A 267 6.97 13.53 15.80
N SER A 268 7.11 14.84 15.62
CA SER A 268 6.05 15.82 15.85
C SER A 268 5.62 16.45 14.52
N LEU A 269 4.32 16.40 14.23
CA LEU A 269 3.72 16.83 12.97
C LEU A 269 2.65 17.88 13.24
N ARG A 270 2.73 19.06 12.65
CA ARG A 270 1.59 19.99 12.64
C ARG A 270 0.71 19.68 11.43
N VAL A 271 -0.56 19.42 11.68
CA VAL A 271 -1.55 19.11 10.65
C VAL A 271 -2.49 20.30 10.51
N THR A 272 -2.68 20.78 9.29
CA THR A 272 -3.60 21.89 8.97
C THR A 272 -4.55 21.42 7.89
N THR A 273 -5.84 21.58 8.12
CA THR A 273 -6.87 21.30 7.13
C THR A 273 -6.95 22.48 6.17
N LYS A 274 -6.85 22.19 4.87
CA LYS A 274 -6.90 23.21 3.82
C LYS A 274 -8.16 23.06 3.01
N GLU A 275 -8.78 24.21 2.74
CA GLU A 275 -9.92 24.30 1.83
C GLU A 275 -9.50 23.95 0.40
N PRO A 276 -10.44 23.50 -0.46
CA PRO A 276 -10.18 23.27 -1.87
C PRO A 276 -9.56 24.48 -2.57
N ASP A 277 -8.60 24.23 -3.46
CA ASP A 277 -7.98 25.21 -4.34
C ASP A 277 -7.91 24.69 -5.80
N GLU A 278 -7.34 25.49 -6.71
CA GLU A 278 -7.23 25.12 -8.13
C GLU A 278 -6.43 23.83 -8.36
N LEU A 279 -5.45 23.54 -7.50
CA LEU A 279 -4.60 22.36 -7.59
C LEU A 279 -5.20 21.16 -6.85
N HIS A 280 -6.00 21.41 -5.83
CA HIS A 280 -6.65 20.41 -4.99
C HIS A 280 -8.14 20.74 -4.86
N PRO A 281 -9.01 20.23 -5.73
CA PRO A 281 -10.44 20.56 -5.73
C PRO A 281 -11.21 19.96 -4.54
N ARG A 282 -10.51 19.44 -3.52
CA ARG A 282 -11.05 18.80 -2.32
C ARG A 282 -10.27 19.25 -1.10
N ILE A 283 -10.90 19.16 0.06
CA ILE A 283 -10.24 19.37 1.36
C ILE A 283 -9.04 18.42 1.48
N TYR A 284 -7.88 18.99 1.80
CA TYR A 284 -6.62 18.25 1.94
C TYR A 284 -5.92 18.58 3.27
N LEU A 285 -5.03 17.70 3.69
CA LEU A 285 -4.24 17.84 4.90
C LEU A 285 -2.85 18.37 4.53
N SER A 286 -2.47 19.52 5.08
CA SER A 286 -1.10 20.02 5.01
C SER A 286 -0.35 19.59 6.26
N VAL A 287 0.76 18.88 6.07
CA VAL A 287 1.60 18.32 7.13
C VAL A 287 2.94 19.05 7.15
N GLU A 288 3.27 19.65 8.29
CA GLU A 288 4.56 20.27 8.57
C GLU A 288 5.33 19.41 9.58
N ILE A 289 6.54 18.97 9.21
CA ILE A 289 7.39 18.20 10.11
C ILE A 289 8.11 19.17 11.05
N LEU A 290 7.79 19.10 12.35
CA LEU A 290 8.40 19.97 13.37
C LEU A 290 9.65 19.33 13.97
N ASP A 291 9.59 18.03 14.23
CA ASP A 291 10.68 17.23 14.80
C ASP A 291 10.60 15.80 14.23
N LEU A 292 11.75 15.20 13.97
CA LEU A 292 11.86 13.83 13.48
C LEU A 292 11.81 12.78 14.59
N GLY A 293 11.81 13.19 15.85
CA GLY A 293 11.92 12.32 17.01
C GLY A 293 13.33 11.75 17.19
N ASN A 294 13.69 11.48 18.44
CA ASN A 294 14.93 10.79 18.77
C ASN A 294 14.75 9.29 18.54
N GLU A 295 15.51 8.72 17.60
CA GLU A 295 15.88 7.30 17.68
C GLU A 295 16.81 7.17 18.88
N ALA A 296 16.24 6.97 20.08
CA ALA A 296 17.05 6.72 21.26
C ALA A 296 17.98 5.55 20.97
N SER A 297 19.28 5.83 21.00
CA SER A 297 20.34 4.86 20.79
C SER A 297 20.12 3.62 21.66
N ASN A 298 19.83 2.49 21.05
CA ASN A 298 20.13 1.19 21.65
C ASN A 298 21.65 0.94 21.58
N LYS A 299 22.44 1.85 22.15
CA LYS A 299 23.76 1.55 22.69
C LYS A 299 23.59 1.40 24.19
N LYS A 300 23.12 0.23 24.64
CA LYS A 300 23.36 -0.16 26.03
C LYS A 300 24.81 -0.61 26.12
N GLY A 301 25.66 0.36 26.42
CA GLY A 301 26.93 0.12 27.07
C GLY A 301 26.71 -0.67 28.34
N SER A 302 27.52 -1.71 28.46
CA SER A 302 27.94 -2.33 29.71
C SER A 302 28.28 -1.26 30.75
N GLU A 303 27.55 -1.22 31.85
CA GLU A 303 28.16 -1.09 33.17
C GLU A 303 27.19 -1.53 34.27
N THR A 304 27.66 -2.53 35.00
CA THR A 304 27.25 -2.95 36.34
C THR A 304 27.29 -1.78 37.32
N ASP A 305 26.23 -1.54 38.11
CA ASP A 305 26.24 -1.98 39.51
C ASP A 305 24.89 -1.81 40.25
N ARG A 306 24.71 -2.79 41.13
CA ARG A 306 23.85 -3.00 42.30
C ARG A 306 22.81 -1.99 42.83
N THR A 307 21.72 -2.65 43.27
CA THR A 307 20.90 -2.45 44.49
C THR A 307 19.82 -1.37 44.51
N GLY A 308 18.58 -1.82 44.73
CA GLY A 308 17.46 -0.95 45.09
C GLY A 308 16.09 -1.57 44.84
N MET A 309 15.69 -2.56 45.64
CA MET A 309 14.30 -2.98 45.73
C MET A 309 13.42 -1.79 46.15
N SER A 310 12.49 -1.37 45.30
CA SER A 310 11.33 -0.60 45.74
C SER A 310 10.10 -0.95 44.92
N LYS A 311 9.06 -1.33 45.66
CA LYS A 311 7.76 -1.82 45.20
C LYS A 311 6.99 -0.74 44.44
N ARG A 312 6.53 -1.04 43.21
CA ARG A 312 5.37 -0.37 42.60
C ARG A 312 4.48 -1.37 41.83
N LYS A 313 3.19 -1.06 41.88
CA LYS A 313 1.97 -1.82 41.58
C LYS A 313 1.87 -2.31 40.12
N PRO A 314 1.03 -3.33 39.83
CA PRO A 314 0.88 -3.86 38.48
C PRO A 314 0.27 -2.81 37.54
N PHE A 315 0.99 -2.54 36.44
CA PHE A 315 0.45 -1.83 35.30
C PHE A 315 -0.49 -2.78 34.54
N TYR A 316 -1.70 -2.32 34.28
CA TYR A 316 -2.63 -2.95 33.35
C TYR A 316 -1.95 -3.05 31.98
N LYS A 317 -1.71 -4.29 31.52
CA LYS A 317 -1.50 -4.56 30.10
C LYS A 317 -2.86 -4.47 29.42
N THR A 318 -3.13 -3.37 28.73
CA THR A 318 -4.21 -3.34 27.74
C THR A 318 -3.73 -4.06 26.48
N ASN A 319 -4.31 -5.23 26.23
CA ASN A 319 -4.13 -6.04 25.02
C ASN A 319 -4.84 -5.38 23.83
N THR A 320 -4.37 -4.24 23.34
CA THR A 320 -4.98 -3.55 22.19
C THR A 320 -4.52 -4.10 20.83
N GLY A 321 -3.47 -4.94 20.80
CA GLY A 321 -2.93 -5.50 19.54
C GLY A 321 -3.62 -6.77 19.01
N ILE A 322 -4.53 -7.38 19.76
CA ILE A 322 -5.19 -8.65 19.38
C ILE A 322 -6.64 -8.42 18.90
N VAL A 323 -7.26 -7.29 19.28
CA VAL A 323 -8.69 -7.07 19.04
C VAL A 323 -8.99 -6.70 17.58
N VAL A 324 -8.10 -6.01 16.87
CA VAL A 324 -8.39 -5.53 15.50
C VAL A 324 -8.32 -6.66 14.45
N LEU A 325 -7.47 -7.67 14.67
CA LEU A 325 -7.46 -8.87 13.82
C LEU A 325 -8.78 -9.66 13.99
N LEU A 326 -9.35 -9.67 15.19
CA LEU A 326 -10.64 -10.30 15.44
C LEU A 326 -11.79 -9.48 14.85
N VAL A 327 -11.76 -8.15 14.86
CA VAL A 327 -12.85 -7.34 14.30
C VAL A 327 -12.93 -7.46 12.78
N ALA A 328 -11.80 -7.43 12.06
CA ALA A 328 -11.79 -7.61 10.60
C ALA A 328 -12.22 -9.03 10.17
N ILE A 329 -11.97 -10.05 11.00
CA ILE A 329 -12.35 -11.45 10.73
C ILE A 329 -13.78 -11.75 11.21
N TYR A 330 -14.26 -11.13 12.30
CA TYR A 330 -15.65 -11.29 12.78
C TYR A 330 -16.67 -10.69 11.82
N PHE A 331 -16.33 -9.62 11.08
CA PHE A 331 -17.20 -9.09 10.03
C PHE A 331 -17.35 -10.05 8.84
N LEU A 332 -16.38 -10.92 8.60
CA LEU A 332 -16.43 -11.96 7.56
C LEU A 332 -17.29 -13.18 7.96
N ALA A 333 -17.51 -13.41 9.26
CA ALA A 333 -18.40 -14.45 9.76
C ALA A 333 -19.86 -13.99 9.96
N GLY A 334 -20.14 -12.68 9.86
CA GLY A 334 -21.46 -12.11 10.12
C GLY A 334 -22.43 -12.08 8.93
N PHE A 335 -21.99 -12.47 7.72
CA PHE A 335 -22.80 -12.45 6.49
C PHE A 335 -23.32 -13.82 6.04
N LEU A 336 -23.14 -14.86 6.86
CA LEU A 336 -23.77 -16.18 6.67
C LEU A 336 -24.65 -16.50 7.88
N ASN A 337 -25.82 -15.87 7.93
CA ASN A 337 -27.03 -16.38 8.56
C ASN A 337 -28.26 -15.73 7.91
#